data_AF-A0A959SMJ1-F1
#
_entry.id   AF-A0A959SMJ1-F1
#
_cell.length_a   1.000
_cell.length_b   1.000
_cell.length_c   1.000
_cell.angle_alpha   90.00
_cell.angle_beta   90.00
_cell.angle_gamma   90.00
#
_symmetry.space_group_name_H-M   'P 1'
#
loop_
_entity.id
_entity.type
_entity.pdbx_description
1 polymer ?
#
loop_
_entity_poly.entity_id
_entity_poly.type
_entity_poly.pdbx_seq_one_letter_code
_entity_poly.pdbx_strand_id
1 'polypeptide(L)'
;MDSKITLSFDEQVITKAKSFAEQNNISLSRLVEFMLSKVVDKRYRSLDELPVSDWVHQVAEGEATYVRKNAAKSVKKDYLASRKKG
;
A
#
# COMPACT_ATOMS: atom_id res chain seq x y z
N MET A 1 -14.06 4.94 2.41
CA MET A 1 -14.92 4.69 3.57
C MET A 1 -13.99 4.13 4.64
N ASP A 2 -13.77 4.84 5.75
CA ASP A 2 -12.90 4.34 6.81
C ASP A 2 -13.72 3.40 7.70
N SER A 3 -13.61 2.10 7.43
CA SER A 3 -14.21 1.05 8.25
C SER A 3 -13.11 0.41 9.09
N LYS A 4 -13.24 0.48 10.42
CA LYS A 4 -12.35 -0.24 11.34
C LYS A 4 -12.74 -1.73 11.33
N ILE A 5 -11.75 -2.59 11.18
CA ILE A 5 -11.91 -4.04 11.33
C ILE A 5 -11.19 -4.50 12.61
N THR A 6 -11.78 -5.45 13.33
CA THR A 6 -11.15 -6.12 14.46
C THR A 6 -10.93 -7.57 14.05
N LEU A 7 -9.68 -8.03 14.09
CA LEU A 7 -9.28 -9.38 13.70
C LEU A 7 -8.54 -10.04 14.85
N SER A 8 -8.86 -11.31 15.12
CA SER A 8 -8.11 -12.15 16.05
C SER A 8 -7.08 -12.93 15.27
N PHE A 9 -5.81 -12.83 15.67
CA PHE A 9 -4.71 -13.57 15.08
C PHE A 9 -4.04 -14.45 16.12
N ASP A 10 -3.44 -15.54 15.67
CA ASP A 10 -2.42 -16.22 16.46
C ASP A 10 -1.27 -15.25 16.81
N GLU A 11 -0.75 -15.35 18.03
CA GLU A 11 0.27 -14.45 18.56
C GLU A 11 1.57 -14.49 17.75
N GLN A 12 1.99 -15.68 17.31
CA GLN A 12 3.21 -15.84 16.52
C GLN A 12 3.02 -15.25 15.13
N VAL A 13 1.83 -15.42 14.54
CA VAL A 13 1.50 -14.87 13.23
C VAL A 13 1.52 -13.34 13.25
N ILE A 14 0.85 -12.71 14.22
CA ILE A 14 0.80 -11.24 14.29
C ILE A 14 2.18 -10.64 14.58
N THR A 15 3.02 -11.32 15.36
CA THR A 15 4.37 -10.87 15.67
C THR A 15 5.25 -10.87 14.41
N LYS A 16 5.20 -11.95 13.62
CA LYS A 16 5.93 -12.04 12.34
C LYS A 16 5.44 -10.98 11.35
N ALA A 17 4.13 -10.79 11.24
CA ALA A 17 3.54 -9.81 10.33
C ALA A 17 3.94 -8.37 10.69
N LYS A 18 3.95 -8.02 11.98
CA LYS A 18 4.43 -6.71 12.46
C LYS A 18 5.91 -6.50 12.14
N SER A 19 6.75 -7.49 12.46
CA SER A 19 8.18 -7.40 12.18
C SER A 19 8.48 -7.23 10.69
N PHE A 20 7.76 -7.97 9.83
CA PHE A 20 7.87 -7.81 8.38
C PHE A 20 7.44 -6.41 7.93
N ALA A 21 6.32 -5.89 8.42
CA ALA A 21 5.86 -4.55 8.06
C ALA A 21 6.90 -3.48 8.46
N GLU A 22 7.44 -3.57 9.68
CA GLU A 22 8.47 -2.68 10.20
C GLU A 22 9.77 -2.73 9.38
N GLN A 23 10.26 -3.93 9.05
CA GLN A 23 11.46 -4.12 8.22
C GLN A 23 11.33 -3.48 6.83
N ASN A 24 10.11 -3.45 6.28
CA ASN A 24 9.81 -2.89 4.97
C ASN A 24 9.26 -1.46 5.04
N ASN A 25 9.39 -0.80 6.20
CA ASN A 25 8.99 0.59 6.43
C ASN A 25 7.51 0.89 6.09
N ILE A 26 6.62 -0.08 6.35
CA ILE A 26 5.17 0.07 6.15
C ILE A 26 4.40 -0.27 7.43
N SER A 27 3.20 0.29 7.60
CA SER A 27 2.34 -0.08 8.73
C SER A 27 1.64 -1.40 8.48
N LEU A 28 1.29 -2.13 9.55
CA LEU A 28 0.50 -3.36 9.45
C LEU A 28 -0.85 -3.12 8.75
N SER A 29 -1.54 -2.02 9.06
CA SER A 29 -2.79 -1.67 8.40
C SER A 29 -2.61 -1.48 6.89
N ARG A 30 -1.50 -0.85 6.48
CA ARG A 30 -1.16 -0.66 5.05
C ARG A 30 -0.86 -1.98 4.37
N LEU A 31 -0.12 -2.86 5.04
CA LEU A 31 0.17 -4.22 4.57
C LEU A 31 -1.13 -5.01 4.32
N VAL A 32 -2.03 -5.03 5.32
CA VAL A 32 -3.30 -5.75 5.24
C VAL A 32 -4.19 -5.18 4.14
N GLU A 33 -4.31 -3.86 4.03
CA GLU A 33 -5.06 -3.20 2.96
C GLU A 33 -4.51 -3.57 1.57
N PHE A 34 -3.19 -3.54 1.40
CA PHE A 34 -2.55 -3.93 0.14
C PHE A 34 -2.86 -5.38 -0.20
N MET A 35 -2.68 -6.32 0.73
CA MET A 35 -3.00 -7.74 0.51
C MET A 35 -4.47 -7.93 0.13
N LEU A 36 -5.40 -7.34 0.89
CA LEU A 36 -6.83 -7.42 0.59
C LEU A 36 -7.15 -6.87 -0.79
N SER A 37 -6.53 -5.74 -1.19
CA SER A 37 -6.72 -5.16 -2.53
C SER A 37 -6.29 -6.08 -3.67
N LYS A 38 -5.26 -6.91 -3.45
CA LYS A 38 -4.78 -7.90 -4.42
C LYS A 38 -5.68 -9.14 -4.45
N VAL A 39 -6.15 -9.58 -3.30
CA VAL A 39 -7.05 -10.74 -3.18
C VAL A 39 -8.39 -10.47 -3.87
N VAL A 40 -8.92 -9.25 -3.76
CA VAL A 40 -10.21 -8.87 -4.38
C VAL A 40 -10.08 -8.33 -5.81
N ASP A 41 -8.88 -8.36 -6.40
CA ASP A 41 -8.68 -7.95 -7.79
C ASP A 41 -9.47 -8.90 -8.71
N LYS A 42 -10.26 -8.32 -9.63
CA LYS A 42 -11.24 -9.02 -10.49
C LYS A 42 -10.63 -10.10 -11.40
N ARG A 43 -9.30 -10.19 -11.43
CA ARG A 43 -8.54 -11.16 -12.21
C ARG A 43 -8.54 -12.56 -11.60
N TYR A 44 -8.82 -12.69 -10.30
CA TYR A 44 -8.81 -13.98 -9.60
C TYR A 44 -10.23 -14.33 -9.14
N ARG A 45 -10.71 -15.52 -9.49
CA ARG A 45 -12.06 -16.01 -9.14
C ARG A 45 -12.07 -16.83 -7.86
N SER A 46 -10.92 -17.34 -7.44
CA SER A 46 -10.74 -18.13 -6.21
C SER A 46 -9.39 -17.83 -5.55
N LEU A 47 -9.26 -18.18 -4.26
CA LEU A 47 -8.00 -18.02 -3.52
C LEU A 47 -6.89 -18.90 -4.10
N ASP A 48 -7.24 -20.05 -4.68
CA ASP A 48 -6.28 -20.98 -5.28
C ASP A 48 -5.69 -20.47 -6.61
N GLU A 49 -6.36 -19.50 -7.24
CA GLU A 49 -5.87 -18.79 -8.43
C GLU A 49 -4.94 -17.63 -8.07
N LEU A 50 -4.77 -17.29 -6.78
CA LEU A 50 -3.84 -16.26 -6.38
C LEU A 50 -2.42 -16.71 -6.72
N PRO A 51 -1.74 -16.04 -7.67
CA PRO A 51 -0.40 -16.43 -7.99
C PRO A 51 0.48 -16.10 -6.79
N VAL A 52 1.37 -17.03 -6.44
CA VAL A 52 2.52 -16.76 -5.56
C VAL A 52 3.43 -15.79 -6.35
N SER A 53 3.02 -14.54 -6.47
CA SER A 53 3.56 -13.63 -7.49
C SER A 53 4.40 -12.51 -6.91
N ASP A 54 5.17 -11.89 -7.80
CA ASP A 54 6.11 -10.79 -7.61
C ASP A 54 5.60 -9.62 -6.75
N TRP A 55 4.29 -9.49 -6.52
CA TRP A 55 3.77 -8.47 -5.59
C TRP A 55 4.24 -8.69 -4.15
N VAL A 56 4.56 -9.91 -3.74
CA VAL A 56 5.13 -10.16 -2.40
C VAL A 56 6.49 -9.44 -2.27
N HIS A 57 7.26 -9.38 -3.36
CA HIS A 57 8.50 -8.60 -3.43
C HIS A 57 8.24 -7.09 -3.50
N GLN A 58 7.16 -6.64 -4.15
CA GLN A 58 6.75 -5.22 -4.17
C GLN A 58 6.33 -4.67 -2.80
N VAL A 59 5.90 -5.53 -1.87
CA VAL A 59 5.66 -5.12 -0.48
C VAL A 59 6.98 -4.96 0.27
N ALA A 60 8.01 -5.72 -0.12
CA ALA A 60 9.34 -5.65 0.48
C ALA A 60 10.17 -4.46 -0.03
N GLU A 61 9.94 -4.06 -1.29
CA GLU A 61 10.51 -2.84 -1.86
C GLU A 61 9.68 -1.62 -1.41
N GLY A 62 10.10 -0.99 -0.32
CA GLY A 62 9.44 0.17 0.27
C GLY A 62 9.14 1.34 -0.69
N GLU A 63 7.98 1.96 -0.45
CA GLU A 63 7.38 3.18 -1.01
C GLU A 63 6.88 3.18 -2.48
N ALA A 64 5.66 2.66 -2.69
CA ALA A 64 4.76 3.23 -3.67
C ALA A 64 4.16 4.54 -3.14
N THR A 65 4.74 5.68 -3.52
CA THR A 65 4.28 7.01 -3.10
C THR A 65 2.84 7.24 -3.59
N TYR A 66 1.88 7.24 -2.67
CA TYR A 66 0.50 7.57 -3.01
C TYR A 66 0.39 9.08 -3.24
N VAL A 67 0.49 9.49 -4.50
CA VAL A 67 0.22 10.87 -4.89
C VAL A 67 -1.26 11.13 -4.68
N ARG A 68 -1.63 11.76 -3.55
CA ARG A 68 -2.99 12.29 -3.38
C ARG A 68 -3.28 13.18 -4.59
N LYS A 69 -4.42 12.98 -5.27
CA LYS A 69 -4.84 13.72 -6.49
C LYS A 69 -4.71 15.26 -6.40
N ASN A 70 -4.57 15.82 -5.20
CA ASN A 70 -4.38 17.25 -4.96
C ASN A 70 -2.93 17.74 -5.11
N ALA A 71 -1.92 16.85 -5.14
CA ALA A 71 -0.52 17.23 -5.35
C ALA A 71 -0.25 17.78 -6.77
N ALA A 72 -1.05 17.38 -7.76
CA ALA A 72 -0.94 17.92 -9.12
C ALA A 72 -1.22 19.43 -9.19
N LYS A 73 -2.03 19.97 -8.26
CA LYS A 73 -2.34 21.42 -8.20
C LYS A 73 -1.20 22.23 -7.59
N SER A 74 -0.49 21.71 -6.59
CA SER A 74 0.66 22.41 -6.00
C SER A 74 1.86 22.41 -6.94
N VAL A 75 2.17 21.26 -7.55
CA VAL A 75 3.29 21.14 -8.52
C VAL A 75 3.09 22.07 -9.73
N LYS A 76 1.86 22.18 -10.24
CA LYS A 76 1.55 23.09 -11.35
C LYS A 76 1.65 24.57 -10.95
N LYS A 77 1.28 24.91 -9.70
CA LYS A 77 1.41 26.28 -9.17
C LYS A 77 2.88 26.69 -9.02
N ASP A 78 3.71 25.79 -8.50
CA ASP A 78 5.15 26.04 -8.30
C ASP A 78 5.88 26.15 -9.65
N TYR A 79 5.53 25.30 -10.63
CA TYR A 79 6.03 25.39 -11.99
C TYR A 79 5.66 26.71 -12.67
N LEU A 80 4.40 27.15 -12.59
CA LEU A 80 3.96 28.44 -13.16
C LEU A 80 4.59 29.66 -12.46
N ALA A 81 4.85 29.58 -11.15
CA ALA A 81 5.49 30.66 -10.41
C ALA A 81 6.97 30.83 -10.82
N SER A 82 7.68 29.72 -11.08
CA SER A 82 9.08 29.75 -11.53
C SER A 82 9.25 30.42 -12.90
N ARG A 83 8.26 30.28 -13.79
CA ARG A 83 8.28 30.85 -15.15
C ARG A 83 7.89 32.32 -15.24
N LYS A 84 7.43 32.93 -14.14
CA LYS A 84 6.98 34.33 -14.08
C LYS A 84 8.03 35.28 -13.51
N LYS A 85 9.21 34.76 -13.11
CA LYS A 85 10.36 35.51 -12.58
C LYS A 85 11.57 35.51 -13.53
N GLY A 86 11.40 35.07 -14.78
CA GLY A 86 12.39 35.18 -15.86
C GLY A 86 11.94 36.20 -16.88
#